data_AF-A0A849PZL3-F1
#
_entry.id   AF-A0A849PZL3-F1
#
_cell.length_a   1.000
_cell.length_b   1.000
_cell.length_c   1.000
_cell.angle_alpha   90.00
_cell.angle_beta   90.00
_cell.angle_gamma   90.00
#
_symmetry.space_group_name_H-M   'P 1'
#
loop_
_entity.id
_entity.type
_entity.pdbx_description
1 polymer ?
#
loop_
_entity_poly.entity_id
_entity_poly.type
_entity_poly.pdbx_seq_one_letter_code
_entity_poly.pdbx_strand_id
1 'polypeptide(L)'
;MIGGLGSGELLLIFAGLLLLFGASKLPELARSMGTSMGEFKKAQKESELSLKDFERSLEDSYSGVENKPDVNKVAANLGIDTKDKTDDQLLSEINVLLQK
;
A
#
# COMPACT_ATOMS: atom_id res chain seq x y z
N MET A 1 27.09 -39.06 -12.12
CA MET A 1 25.82 -39.25 -11.38
C MET A 1 25.69 -38.11 -10.39
N ILE A 2 25.03 -37.02 -10.77
CA ILE A 2 24.63 -35.97 -9.83
C ILE A 2 23.15 -36.24 -9.57
N GLY A 3 22.87 -36.86 -8.43
CA GLY A 3 21.56 -37.37 -8.05
C GLY A 3 20.62 -36.23 -7.68
N GLY A 4 19.59 -36.04 -8.49
CA GLY A 4 18.36 -35.42 -8.04
C GLY A 4 17.47 -36.48 -7.39
N LEU A 5 16.61 -36.06 -6.46
CA LEU A 5 15.52 -36.90 -5.99
C LEU A 5 14.64 -37.26 -7.20
N GLY A 6 14.71 -38.50 -7.64
CA GLY A 6 13.82 -39.03 -8.65
C GLY A 6 12.42 -39.25 -8.09
N SER A 7 11.48 -39.54 -8.99
CA SER A 7 10.10 -39.87 -8.60
C SER A 7 10.03 -41.08 -7.66
N GLY A 8 10.96 -42.03 -7.78
CA GLY A 8 11.08 -43.19 -6.91
C GLY A 8 11.51 -42.84 -5.49
N GLU A 9 12.57 -42.03 -5.30
CA GLU A 9 12.99 -41.59 -3.96
C GLU A 9 11.90 -40.74 -3.28
N LEU A 10 11.22 -39.88 -4.04
CA LEU A 10 10.14 -39.04 -3.50
C LEU A 10 8.96 -39.89 -3.00
N LEU A 11 8.59 -40.97 -3.73
CA LEU A 11 7.55 -41.91 -3.31
C LEU A 11 7.93 -42.65 -2.02
N LEU A 12 9.19 -43.08 -1.88
CA LEU A 12 9.68 -43.73 -0.66
C LEU A 12 9.64 -42.79 0.55
N ILE A 13 10.06 -41.54 0.38
CA ILE A 13 9.98 -40.52 1.44
C ILE A 13 8.52 -40.27 1.82
N PHE A 14 7.63 -40.15 0.82
CA PHE A 14 6.20 -39.94 1.06
C PHE A 14 5.58 -41.14 1.78
N ALA A 15 5.92 -42.37 1.41
CA ALA A 15 5.53 -43.58 2.11
C ALA A 15 6.03 -43.59 3.57
N GLY A 16 7.27 -43.15 3.81
CA GLY A 16 7.80 -43.00 5.17
C GLY A 16 7.00 -42.00 6.01
N LEU A 17 6.67 -40.83 5.47
CA LEU A 17 5.81 -39.84 6.13
C LEU A 17 4.41 -40.39 6.40
N LEU A 18 3.83 -41.14 5.46
CA LEU A 18 2.54 -41.80 5.62
C LEU A 18 2.57 -42.89 6.71
N LEU A 19 3.68 -43.58 6.91
CA LEU A 19 3.81 -44.55 8.01
C LEU A 19 3.94 -43.86 9.37
N LEU A 20 4.65 -42.73 9.44
CA LEU A 20 4.84 -41.98 10.68
C LEU A 20 3.56 -41.23 11.11
N PHE A 21 2.91 -40.55 10.17
CA PHE A 21 1.78 -39.68 10.45
C PHE A 21 0.43 -40.30 10.08
N GLY A 22 0.40 -41.30 9.20
CA GLY A 22 -0.84 -41.89 8.67
C GLY A 22 -1.35 -41.18 7.41
N ALA A 23 -2.03 -41.94 6.54
CA ALA A 23 -2.55 -41.42 5.27
C ALA A 23 -3.66 -40.38 5.41
N SER A 24 -4.33 -40.30 6.55
CA SER A 24 -5.36 -39.31 6.84
C SER A 24 -4.78 -37.94 7.27
N LYS A 25 -3.56 -37.90 7.81
CA LYS A 25 -2.99 -36.66 8.37
C LYS A 25 -2.52 -35.67 7.33
N LEU A 26 -1.95 -36.13 6.21
CA LEU A 26 -1.53 -35.22 5.14
C LEU A 26 -2.72 -34.44 4.52
N PRO A 27 -3.86 -35.07 4.18
CA PRO A 27 -5.06 -34.35 3.73
C PRO A 27 -5.66 -33.41 4.79
N GLU A 28 -5.65 -33.82 6.06
CA GLU A 28 -6.16 -33.03 7.18
C GLU A 28 -5.33 -31.74 7.38
N LEU A 29 -4.00 -31.86 7.36
CA LEU A 29 -3.06 -30.74 7.42
C LEU A 29 -3.18 -29.82 6.21
N ALA A 30 -3.29 -30.38 5.00
CA ALA A 30 -3.46 -29.58 3.79
C ALA A 30 -4.77 -28.77 3.82
N ARG A 31 -5.86 -29.37 4.31
CA ARG A 31 -7.15 -28.68 4.49
C ARG A 31 -7.07 -27.57 5.53
N SER A 32 -6.52 -27.85 6.72
CA SER A 32 -6.44 -26.83 7.78
C SER A 32 -5.54 -25.66 7.37
N MET A 33 -4.35 -25.96 6.80
CA MET A 33 -3.42 -24.94 6.30
C MET A 33 -4.03 -24.15 5.15
N GLY A 34 -4.74 -24.81 4.22
CA GLY A 34 -5.43 -24.15 3.12
C GLY A 34 -6.51 -23.19 3.58
N THR A 35 -7.34 -23.60 4.54
CA THR A 35 -8.36 -22.74 5.15
C THR A 35 -7.73 -21.56 5.88
N SER A 36 -6.71 -21.79 6.72
CA SER A 36 -6.02 -20.72 7.44
C SER A 36 -5.36 -19.71 6.50
N MET A 37 -4.69 -20.18 5.44
CA MET A 37 -4.09 -19.30 4.44
C MET A 37 -5.14 -18.51 3.65
N GLY A 38 -6.29 -19.13 3.35
CA GLY A 38 -7.42 -18.48 2.68
C GLY A 38 -8.00 -17.34 3.50
N GLU A 39 -8.32 -17.59 4.77
CA GLU A 39 -8.83 -16.56 5.69
C GLU A 39 -7.78 -15.47 5.95
N PHE A 40 -6.50 -15.83 6.08
CA PHE A 40 -5.42 -14.86 6.22
C PHE A 40 -5.33 -13.91 5.01
N LYS A 41 -5.37 -14.45 3.79
CA LYS A 41 -5.33 -13.65 2.56
C LYS A 41 -6.56 -12.74 2.43
N LYS A 42 -7.74 -13.23 2.85
CA LYS A 42 -8.98 -12.44 2.86
C LYS A 42 -8.86 -11.26 3.85
N ALA A 43 -8.41 -11.52 5.07
CA ALA A 43 -8.21 -10.49 6.10
C ALA A 43 -7.16 -9.45 5.67
N GLN A 44 -6.07 -9.88 5.02
CA GLN A 44 -5.07 -8.97 4.46
C GLN A 44 -5.69 -8.03 3.43
N LYS A 45 -6.49 -8.56 2.49
CA LYS A 45 -7.14 -7.76 1.46
C LYS A 45 -8.16 -6.76 2.04
N GLU A 46 -8.93 -7.20 3.02
CA GLU A 46 -9.89 -6.33 3.73
C GLU A 46 -9.20 -5.20 4.49
N SER A 47 -8.04 -5.50 5.10
CA SER A 47 -7.21 -4.51 5.78
C SER A 47 -6.65 -3.47 4.80
N GLU A 48 -6.15 -3.90 3.64
CA GLU A 48 -5.64 -3.00 2.60
C GLU A 48 -6.73 -2.07 2.07
N LEU A 49 -7.94 -2.60 1.81
CA LEU A 49 -9.08 -1.80 1.38
C LEU A 49 -9.48 -0.78 2.46
N SER A 50 -9.54 -1.19 3.72
CA SER A 50 -9.89 -0.32 4.84
C SER A 50 -8.88 0.82 5.02
N LEU A 51 -7.58 0.54 4.86
CA LEU A 51 -6.53 1.56 4.91
C LEU A 51 -6.65 2.56 3.76
N LYS A 52 -6.89 2.07 2.54
CA LYS A 52 -7.09 2.92 1.37
C LYS A 52 -8.34 3.80 1.49
N ASP A 53 -9.43 3.26 2.02
CA ASP A 53 -10.66 4.02 2.27
C ASP A 53 -10.44 5.08 3.36
N PHE A 54 -9.66 4.75 4.41
CA PHE A 54 -9.27 5.70 5.44
C PHE A 54 -8.38 6.84 4.88
N GLU A 55 -7.35 6.51 4.11
CA GLU A 55 -6.50 7.49 3.43
C GLU A 55 -7.33 8.42 2.54
N ARG A 56 -8.26 7.87 1.77
CA ARG A 56 -9.16 8.67 0.93
C ARG A 56 -10.04 9.60 1.76
N SER A 57 -10.58 9.13 2.89
CA SER A 57 -11.38 9.98 3.78
C SER A 57 -10.55 11.10 4.43
N LEU A 58 -9.27 10.85 4.71
CA LEU A 58 -8.35 11.88 5.19
C LEU A 58 -8.09 12.90 4.08
N GLU A 59 -7.80 12.44 2.87
CA GLU A 59 -7.58 13.32 1.73
C GLU A 59 -8.81 14.17 1.43
N ASP A 60 -10.03 13.62 1.46
CA ASP A 60 -11.27 14.38 1.31
C ASP A 60 -11.45 15.41 2.45
N SER A 61 -11.04 15.07 3.69
CA SER A 61 -11.10 15.98 4.84
C SER A 61 -10.08 17.13 4.74
N TYR A 62 -8.92 16.92 4.13
CA TYR A 62 -7.92 17.97 3.85
C TYR A 62 -8.24 18.75 2.56
N SER A 63 -8.85 18.10 1.57
CA SER A 63 -9.30 18.72 0.30
C SER A 63 -10.49 19.66 0.50
N GLY A 64 -11.32 19.42 1.53
CA GLY A 64 -12.34 20.36 2.00
C GLY A 64 -11.77 21.62 2.67
N VAL A 65 -10.48 21.66 2.95
CA VAL A 65 -9.72 22.86 3.36
C VAL A 65 -8.90 23.36 2.17
N GLU A 66 -9.54 23.59 1.03
CA GLU A 66 -8.97 24.44 -0.02
C GLU A 66 -9.02 25.91 0.44
N ASN A 67 -8.25 26.26 1.48
CA ASN A 67 -7.54 27.53 1.47
C ASN A 67 -6.25 27.25 0.72
N LYS A 68 -6.30 27.14 -0.61
CA LYS A 68 -5.18 27.69 -1.37
C LYS A 68 -5.14 29.15 -0.93
N PRO A 69 -4.10 29.60 -0.19
CA PRO A 69 -4.04 30.99 0.18
C PRO A 69 -4.05 31.76 -1.13
N ASP A 70 -5.13 32.51 -1.35
CA ASP A 70 -5.35 33.28 -2.57
C ASP A 70 -4.06 34.05 -2.85
N VAL A 71 -3.40 33.68 -3.95
CA VAL A 71 -2.05 34.15 -4.27
C VAL A 71 -2.04 35.68 -4.31
N ASN A 72 -3.15 36.29 -4.70
CA ASN A 72 -3.35 37.74 -4.65
C ASN A 72 -3.38 38.31 -3.23
N LYS A 73 -3.99 37.60 -2.27
CA LYS A 73 -4.01 38.03 -0.86
C LYS A 73 -2.63 37.89 -0.22
N VAL A 74 -1.89 36.83 -0.54
CA VAL A 74 -0.51 36.67 -0.05
C VAL A 74 0.39 37.75 -0.64
N ALA A 75 0.30 37.99 -1.95
CA ALA A 75 1.05 39.03 -2.65
C ALA A 75 0.77 40.44 -2.12
N ALA A 76 -0.50 40.79 -1.92
CA ALA A 76 -0.89 42.11 -1.40
C ALA A 76 -0.35 42.38 0.02
N ASN A 77 -0.35 41.36 0.90
CA ASN A 77 0.22 41.49 2.25
C ASN A 77 1.74 41.62 2.26
N LEU A 78 2.42 41.14 1.20
CA LEU A 78 3.86 41.29 0.99
C LEU A 78 4.21 42.59 0.23
N GLY A 79 3.22 43.43 -0.07
CA GLY A 79 3.41 44.70 -0.79
C GLY A 79 3.66 44.54 -2.29
N ILE A 80 3.32 43.39 -2.87
CA ILE A 80 3.46 43.12 -4.30
C ILE A 80 2.22 43.66 -5.03
N ASP A 81 2.42 44.38 -6.14
CA ASP A 81 1.34 44.87 -6.99
C ASP A 81 0.70 43.72 -7.78
N THR A 82 -0.60 43.51 -7.58
CA THR A 82 -1.37 42.37 -8.12
C THR A 82 -2.17 42.72 -9.38
N LYS A 83 -2.29 43.99 -9.76
CA LYS A 83 -3.30 44.42 -10.76
C LYS A 83 -3.06 43.93 -12.19
N ASP A 84 -1.83 43.56 -12.52
CA ASP A 84 -1.44 43.15 -13.88
C ASP A 84 -0.54 41.90 -13.90
N LYS A 85 -0.53 41.09 -12.83
CA LYS A 85 0.33 39.91 -12.71
C LYS A 85 -0.47 38.62 -12.71
N THR A 86 0.05 37.63 -13.42
CA THR A 86 -0.48 36.25 -13.40
C THR A 86 -0.06 35.52 -12.12
N ASP A 87 -0.82 34.50 -11.72
CA ASP A 87 -0.53 33.70 -10.52
C ASP A 87 0.90 33.14 -10.54
N ASP A 88 1.40 32.71 -11.71
CA ASP A 88 2.76 32.20 -11.87
C ASP A 88 3.83 33.29 -11.62
N GLN A 89 3.57 34.52 -12.06
CA GLN A 89 4.46 35.66 -11.83
C GLN A 89 4.47 36.08 -10.36
N LEU A 90 3.30 36.11 -9.71
CA LEU A 90 3.18 36.38 -8.28
C LEU A 90 3.91 35.31 -7.45
N LEU A 91 3.75 34.04 -7.79
CA LEU A 91 4.46 32.93 -7.12
C LEU A 91 5.98 33.05 -7.26
N SER A 92 6.46 33.44 -8.45
CA SER A 92 7.90 33.64 -8.67
C SER A 92 8.47 34.78 -7.82
N GLU A 93 7.76 35.90 -7.69
CA GLU A 93 8.19 37.05 -6.89
C GLU A 93 8.13 36.78 -5.39
N ILE A 94 7.08 36.09 -4.92
CA ILE A 94 6.97 35.66 -3.52
C ILE A 94 8.15 34.76 -3.15
N ASN A 95 8.48 33.76 -3.99
CA ASN A 95 9.60 32.87 -3.72
C ASN A 95 10.94 33.60 -3.72
N VAL A 96 11.14 34.57 -4.62
CA VAL A 96 12.35 35.40 -4.65
C VAL A 96 12.48 36.27 -3.40
N LEU A 97 11.39 36.81 -2.86
CA LEU A 97 11.39 37.62 -1.63
C LEU A 97 11.64 36.78 -0.37
N LEU A 98 11.16 35.53 -0.33
CA LEU A 98 11.35 34.62 0.81
C LEU A 98 12.74 33.98 0.87
N GLN A 99 13.45 33.91 -0.26
CA GLN A 99 14.81 33.35 -0.35
C GLN A 99 15.94 34.39 -0.27
N LYS A 100 15.62 35.65 0.03
CA LYS A 100 16.57 36.75 0.16
C LYS A 100 16.76 37.15 1.63
#